data_AF-A0A836HCV2-F1
#
_entry.id   AF-A0A836HCV2-F1
#
_cell.length_a   1.000
_cell.length_b   1.000
_cell.length_c   1.000
_cell.angle_alpha   90.00
_cell.angle_beta   90.00
_cell.angle_gamma   90.00
#
_symmetry.space_group_name_H-M   'P 1'
#
loop_
_entity.id
_entity.type
_entity.pdbx_description
1 polymer ?
#
loop_
_entity_poly.entity_id
_entity_poly.type
_entity_poly.pdbx_seq_one_letter_code
_entity_poly.pdbx_strand_id
1 'polypeptide(L)'
;MNDFKDGVPVCLVCLRSLDAPSTQVARSTRRKNTALSLPYPEQQMPLKRVPCLGKEQGCRDSFCPTRCRKSAQKQFHWMCCVGRVKASQRTAYFKFVQYDWVQSGVDYSDTAMLGLRIVAQVFCAHRLRRASLEEAFEPYAQLICSPITSFFFTYLLTGGMPTGSSSSAATAEHAAAFVTCKHGPLSIPAVRAAYVQRTRDKDTFCLTTLDLLHNAFDMNPEERSFVHARRWSELMGAVLLNGQERSPPSPYEVHREHVDSLTDGRRAMRAFEAEVFQTSSVKDVSNLLCNSRGQGIYRVGCLFNHSCEPNLNAQYSAVNDETLTVVALRDVKAGEELTIRYIDASFPLAVRQQQLLEHYLFECRCTRCVAQRRGDACG
;
A
#
# COMPACT_ATOMS: atom_id res chain seq x y z
N MET A 1 4.33 0.67 5.17
CA MET A 1 4.65 0.42 6.60
C MET A 1 6.11 0.73 6.96
N ASN A 2 6.88 1.41 6.09
CA ASN A 2 8.11 2.13 6.51
C ASN A 2 7.85 3.05 7.71
N ASP A 3 6.65 3.58 7.85
CA ASP A 3 6.25 4.39 9.01
C ASP A 3 6.30 3.64 10.36
N PHE A 4 6.08 2.31 10.39
CA PHE A 4 6.32 1.52 11.62
C PHE A 4 7.81 1.32 11.89
N LYS A 5 8.63 1.22 10.84
CA LYS A 5 10.11 1.15 10.95
C LYS A 5 10.69 2.50 11.40
N ASP A 6 10.07 3.61 10.96
CA ASP A 6 10.46 4.99 11.31
C ASP A 6 9.80 5.50 12.62
N GLY A 7 9.00 4.65 13.29
CA GLY A 7 8.41 4.94 14.60
C GLY A 7 7.27 5.96 14.60
N VAL A 8 6.63 6.20 13.45
CA VAL A 8 5.49 7.11 13.33
C VAL A 8 4.26 6.46 13.99
N PRO A 9 3.66 7.08 15.02
CA PRO A 9 2.48 6.53 15.65
C PRO A 9 1.27 6.75 14.75
N VAL A 10 0.70 5.67 14.22
CA VAL A 10 -0.48 5.70 13.34
C VAL A 10 -1.64 4.94 13.98
N CYS A 11 -2.88 5.33 13.66
CA CYS A 11 -4.03 4.52 14.02
C CYS A 11 -3.98 3.21 13.23
N LEU A 12 -4.05 2.08 13.93
CA LEU A 12 -3.96 0.77 13.30
C LEU A 12 -5.12 0.46 12.32
N VAL A 13 -6.22 1.20 12.39
CA VAL A 13 -7.40 1.02 11.50
C VAL A 13 -7.37 1.99 10.34
N CYS A 14 -7.51 3.29 10.62
CA CYS A 14 -7.66 4.29 9.57
C CYS A 14 -6.33 4.77 8.97
N LEU A 15 -5.20 4.32 9.54
CA LEU A 15 -3.83 4.74 9.21
C LEU A 15 -3.51 6.20 9.52
N ARG A 16 -4.47 7.02 9.97
CA ARG A 16 -4.24 8.42 10.36
C ARG A 16 -3.12 8.52 11.37
N SER A 17 -2.16 9.41 11.11
CA SER A 17 -1.10 9.72 12.07
C SER A 17 -1.68 10.28 13.36
N LEU A 18 -1.10 9.86 14.47
CA LEU A 18 -1.44 10.26 15.83
C LEU A 18 -0.47 11.32 16.38
N ASP A 19 0.42 11.86 15.55
CA ASP A 19 1.31 12.96 15.89
C ASP A 19 0.54 14.29 15.98
N ALA A 20 1.10 15.23 16.74
CA ALA A 20 0.74 16.63 16.63
C ALA A 20 1.39 17.24 15.36
N PRO A 21 0.81 18.29 14.75
CA PRO A 21 1.39 18.96 13.58
C PRO A 21 2.86 19.35 13.77
N SER A 22 3.19 19.98 14.91
CA SER A 22 4.56 20.33 15.29
C SER A 22 5.50 19.12 15.42
N THR A 23 5.01 17.99 15.96
CA THR A 23 5.80 16.75 16.08
C THR A 23 6.16 16.19 14.70
N GLN A 24 5.22 16.21 13.77
CA GLN A 24 5.46 15.80 12.38
C GLN A 24 6.48 16.74 11.71
N VAL A 25 6.32 18.06 11.83
CA VAL A 25 7.27 19.04 11.27
C VAL A 25 8.68 18.78 11.81
N ALA A 26 8.84 18.59 13.13
CA ALA A 26 10.14 18.31 13.74
C ALA A 26 10.78 17.05 13.15
N ARG A 27 9.97 16.01 12.91
CA ARG A 27 10.42 14.75 12.31
C ARG A 27 10.81 14.92 10.84
N SER A 28 9.95 15.52 10.01
CA SER A 28 10.18 15.69 8.58
C SER A 28 11.37 16.61 8.29
N THR A 29 11.58 17.64 9.11
CA THR A 29 12.69 18.61 8.94
C THR A 29 13.96 18.18 9.67
N ARG A 30 13.87 17.19 10.57
CA ARG A 30 14.89 16.83 11.57
C ARG A 30 15.34 18.02 12.43
N ARG A 31 14.47 19.01 12.62
CA ARG A 31 14.76 20.26 13.37
C ARG A 31 13.64 20.58 14.35
N LYS A 32 13.93 20.40 15.64
CA LYS A 32 12.96 20.70 16.71
C LYS A 32 12.59 22.18 16.80
N ASN A 33 13.54 23.08 16.54
CA ASN A 33 13.29 24.52 16.64
C ASN A 33 12.33 25.03 15.56
N THR A 34 12.41 24.46 14.35
CA THR A 34 11.47 24.76 13.25
C THR A 34 10.04 24.36 13.61
N ALA A 35 9.83 23.33 14.44
CA ALA A 35 8.49 22.99 14.89
C ALA A 35 7.90 23.99 15.89
N LEU A 36 8.73 24.77 16.58
CA LEU A 36 8.28 25.81 17.53
C LEU A 36 7.80 27.07 16.80
N SER A 37 8.25 27.31 15.56
CA SER A 37 7.80 28.43 14.73
C SER A 37 6.57 28.11 13.88
N LEU A 38 5.93 26.93 14.07
CA LEU A 38 4.69 26.60 13.38
C LEU A 38 3.60 27.65 13.70
N PRO A 39 3.01 28.33 12.70
CA PRO A 39 2.02 29.37 12.93
C PRO A 39 0.77 28.88 13.66
N TYR A 40 0.19 29.75 14.49
CA TYR A 40 -1.04 29.50 15.27
C TYR A 40 -0.96 28.21 16.11
N PRO A 41 0.05 28.08 17.01
CA PRO A 41 0.26 26.85 17.77
C PRO A 41 -0.96 26.43 18.62
N GLU A 42 -1.80 27.39 19.03
CA GLU A 42 -3.06 27.18 19.75
C GLU A 42 -4.16 26.53 18.90
N GLN A 43 -4.05 26.59 17.57
CA GLN A 43 -4.99 25.98 16.62
C GLN A 43 -4.58 24.56 16.22
N GLN A 44 -3.47 24.04 16.76
CA GLN A 44 -3.08 22.65 16.53
C GLN A 44 -4.19 21.71 17.04
N MET A 45 -4.60 20.76 16.19
CA MET A 45 -5.64 19.77 16.52
C MET A 45 -5.04 18.37 16.75
N PRO A 46 -4.23 18.15 17.81
CA PRO A 46 -3.65 16.84 18.08
C PRO A 46 -4.74 15.83 18.43
N LEU A 47 -4.60 14.61 17.91
CA LEU A 47 -5.53 13.54 18.22
C LEU A 47 -5.29 12.96 19.61
N LYS A 48 -6.37 12.80 20.38
CA LYS A 48 -6.32 12.03 21.63
C LYS A 48 -6.09 10.55 21.33
N ARG A 49 -4.89 10.06 21.64
CA ARG A 49 -4.53 8.65 21.46
C ARG A 49 -5.34 7.76 22.39
N VAL A 50 -6.02 6.77 21.83
CA VAL A 50 -6.72 5.72 22.57
C VAL A 50 -5.84 4.47 22.52
N PRO A 51 -5.24 4.02 23.63
CA PRO A 51 -4.39 2.84 23.62
C PRO A 51 -5.20 1.55 23.50
N CYS A 52 -4.53 0.49 23.04
CA CYS A 52 -5.01 -0.87 23.14
C CYS A 52 -5.37 -1.27 24.58
N LEU A 53 -6.35 -2.16 24.71
CA LEU A 53 -6.74 -2.74 26.01
C LEU A 53 -5.69 -3.69 26.60
N GLY A 54 -4.72 -4.15 25.82
CA GLY A 54 -3.58 -4.96 26.25
C GLY A 54 -2.32 -4.12 26.54
N LYS A 55 -2.45 -2.81 26.74
CA LYS A 55 -1.31 -1.88 26.94
C LYS A 55 -0.46 -2.28 28.14
N GLU A 56 -1.10 -2.59 29.26
CA GLU A 56 -0.42 -2.99 30.50
C GLU A 56 0.38 -4.30 30.33
N GLN A 57 -0.02 -5.13 29.38
CA GLN A 57 0.66 -6.38 29.03
C GLN A 57 1.66 -6.22 27.87
N GLY A 58 1.97 -4.97 27.48
CA GLY A 58 3.03 -4.64 26.52
C GLY A 58 2.57 -4.36 25.09
N CYS A 59 1.27 -4.33 24.79
CA CYS A 59 0.80 -3.93 23.46
C CYS A 59 0.96 -2.41 23.26
N ARG A 60 1.69 -2.00 22.21
CA ARG A 60 1.96 -0.58 21.90
C ARG A 60 0.97 0.05 20.92
N ASP A 61 0.04 -0.74 20.39
CA ASP A 61 -0.92 -0.26 19.39
C ASP A 61 -1.85 0.80 19.95
N SER A 62 -2.13 1.81 19.12
CA SER A 62 -2.93 2.97 19.45
C SER A 62 -3.92 3.32 18.35
N PHE A 63 -4.96 4.07 18.72
CA PHE A 63 -6.10 4.38 17.86
C PHE A 63 -6.52 5.85 18.01
N CYS A 64 -7.14 6.44 16.98
CA CYS A 64 -7.50 7.85 16.99
C CYS A 64 -8.81 8.14 17.76
N PRO A 65 -9.95 7.47 17.50
CA PRO A 65 -11.01 7.36 18.52
C PRO A 65 -11.26 5.93 19.00
N THR A 66 -12.04 5.84 20.08
CA THR A 66 -12.52 4.58 20.66
C THR A 66 -13.25 3.71 19.64
N ARG A 67 -13.92 4.30 18.64
CA ARG A 67 -14.55 3.55 17.53
C ARG A 67 -13.53 2.75 16.74
N CYS A 68 -12.36 3.32 16.42
CA CYS A 68 -11.30 2.61 15.71
C CYS A 68 -10.73 1.48 16.56
N ARG A 69 -10.51 1.70 17.88
CA ARG A 69 -10.10 0.61 18.78
C ARG A 69 -11.12 -0.53 18.82
N LYS A 70 -12.41 -0.20 18.98
CA LYS A 70 -13.49 -1.19 19.01
C LYS A 70 -13.61 -1.95 17.70
N SER A 71 -13.48 -1.25 16.56
CA SER A 71 -13.47 -1.84 15.23
C SER A 71 -12.29 -2.81 15.07
N ALA A 72 -11.08 -2.34 15.38
CA ALA A 72 -9.87 -3.16 15.34
C ALA A 72 -10.02 -4.43 16.17
N GLN A 73 -10.49 -4.29 17.42
CA GLN A 73 -10.66 -5.42 18.33
C GLN A 73 -11.60 -6.48 17.76
N LYS A 74 -12.69 -6.09 17.09
CA LYS A 74 -13.65 -7.02 16.49
C LYS A 74 -13.16 -7.63 15.18
N GLN A 75 -12.39 -6.86 14.41
CA GLN A 75 -12.03 -7.23 13.05
C GLN A 75 -10.73 -8.02 12.99
N PHE A 76 -9.66 -7.62 13.67
CA PHE A 76 -8.36 -8.28 13.50
C PHE A 76 -7.47 -8.25 14.74
N HIS A 77 -7.56 -7.17 15.53
CA HIS A 77 -6.65 -6.93 16.64
C HIS A 77 -6.87 -7.89 17.81
N TRP A 78 -8.04 -8.55 17.94
CA TRP A 78 -8.18 -9.62 18.92
C TRP A 78 -7.18 -10.77 18.67
N MET A 79 -6.95 -11.13 17.41
CA MET A 79 -5.94 -12.11 17.02
C MET A 79 -4.51 -11.55 17.10
N CYS A 80 -4.30 -10.29 16.72
CA CYS A 80 -2.95 -9.69 16.61
C CYS A 80 -2.45 -9.01 17.90
N CYS A 81 -3.25 -8.95 18.98
CA CYS A 81 -2.87 -8.21 20.18
C CYS A 81 -1.74 -8.92 20.94
N VAL A 82 -0.50 -8.46 20.76
CA VAL A 82 0.68 -9.02 21.46
C VAL A 82 0.57 -9.01 22.99
N GLY A 83 -0.26 -8.13 23.56
CA GLY A 83 -0.53 -8.06 25.00
C GLY A 83 -1.53 -9.10 25.50
N ARG A 84 -2.21 -9.84 24.61
CA ARG A 84 -3.27 -10.80 24.98
C ARG A 84 -3.03 -12.22 24.50
N VAL A 85 -1.91 -12.46 23.82
CA VAL A 85 -1.49 -13.78 23.32
C VAL A 85 -0.39 -14.39 24.19
N LYS A 86 -0.17 -15.71 24.03
CA LYS A 86 0.90 -16.45 24.72
C LYS A 86 2.28 -15.90 24.32
N ALA A 87 3.30 -16.15 25.16
CA ALA A 87 4.67 -15.72 24.87
C ALA A 87 5.24 -16.30 23.56
N SER A 88 4.92 -17.56 23.23
CA SER A 88 5.32 -18.21 21.98
C SER A 88 4.72 -17.51 20.75
N GLN A 89 3.41 -17.24 20.79
CA GLN A 89 2.69 -16.50 19.74
C GLN A 89 3.25 -15.09 19.56
N ARG A 90 3.52 -14.38 20.67
CA ARG A 90 4.13 -13.05 20.67
C ARG A 90 5.50 -13.06 19.97
N THR A 91 6.35 -14.04 20.29
CA THR A 91 7.65 -14.21 19.64
C THR A 91 7.51 -14.48 18.15
N ALA A 92 6.59 -15.36 17.74
CA ALA A 92 6.33 -15.64 16.33
C ALA A 92 5.79 -14.40 15.57
N TYR A 93 4.88 -13.64 16.19
CA TYR A 93 4.36 -12.38 15.65
C TYR A 93 5.47 -11.36 15.41
N PHE A 94 6.38 -11.15 16.38
CA PHE A 94 7.50 -10.23 16.19
C PHE A 94 8.47 -10.72 15.12
N LYS A 95 8.75 -12.03 15.06
CA LYS A 95 9.53 -12.61 13.97
C LYS A 95 8.89 -12.37 12.61
N PHE A 96 7.55 -12.42 12.49
CA PHE A 96 6.82 -12.09 11.26
C PHE A 96 6.94 -10.61 10.89
N VAL A 97 6.73 -9.70 11.85
CA VAL A 97 6.79 -8.24 11.59
C VAL A 97 8.21 -7.78 11.23
N GLN A 98 9.23 -8.35 11.88
CA GLN A 98 10.65 -8.04 11.65
C GLN A 98 11.28 -8.87 10.54
N TYR A 99 10.47 -9.70 9.87
CA TYR A 99 10.95 -10.59 8.84
C TYR A 99 11.54 -9.83 7.65
N ASP A 100 12.55 -10.40 6.98
CA ASP A 100 13.07 -9.84 5.74
C ASP A 100 12.11 -10.13 4.58
N TRP A 101 11.29 -9.13 4.29
CA TRP A 101 10.29 -9.17 3.22
C TRP A 101 10.87 -8.81 1.85
N VAL A 102 12.16 -8.52 1.75
CA VAL A 102 12.80 -8.32 0.45
C VAL A 102 12.99 -9.67 -0.22
N GLN A 103 12.40 -9.80 -1.41
CA GLN A 103 12.51 -10.99 -2.24
C GLN A 103 12.72 -10.58 -3.69
N SER A 104 13.85 -10.99 -4.27
CA SER A 104 14.22 -10.71 -5.66
C SER A 104 14.14 -9.22 -6.04
N GLY A 105 14.58 -8.33 -5.13
CA GLY A 105 14.63 -6.88 -5.34
C GLY A 105 13.32 -6.14 -5.02
N VAL A 106 12.29 -6.83 -4.55
CA VAL A 106 10.99 -6.24 -4.19
C VAL A 106 10.74 -6.42 -2.70
N ASP A 107 10.33 -5.34 -2.01
CA ASP A 107 9.92 -5.39 -0.60
C ASP A 107 8.42 -5.71 -0.51
N TYR A 108 8.09 -6.90 0.00
CA TYR A 108 6.71 -7.37 0.18
C TYR A 108 6.15 -7.06 1.58
N SER A 109 6.78 -6.19 2.37
CA SER A 109 6.38 -5.95 3.76
C SER A 109 4.93 -5.47 3.87
N ASP A 110 4.51 -4.50 3.05
CA ASP A 110 3.13 -3.99 3.07
C ASP A 110 2.13 -5.08 2.66
N THR A 111 2.48 -5.86 1.64
CA THR A 111 1.71 -7.01 1.17
C THR A 111 1.52 -8.04 2.27
N ALA A 112 2.59 -8.39 2.97
CA ALA A 112 2.58 -9.36 4.04
C ALA A 112 1.81 -8.89 5.28
N MET A 113 1.95 -7.62 5.64
CA MET A 113 1.21 -7.05 6.77
C MET A 113 -0.29 -6.96 6.50
N LEU A 114 -0.69 -6.67 5.26
CA LEU A 114 -2.09 -6.72 4.87
C LEU A 114 -2.60 -8.17 4.80
N GLY A 115 -1.80 -9.10 4.28
CA GLY A 115 -2.10 -10.54 4.30
C GLY A 115 -2.31 -11.08 5.73
N LEU A 116 -1.42 -10.74 6.67
CA LEU A 116 -1.55 -11.05 8.10
C LEU A 116 -2.88 -10.53 8.65
N ARG A 117 -3.26 -9.29 8.31
CA ARG A 117 -4.53 -8.68 8.74
C ARG A 117 -5.73 -9.37 8.13
N ILE A 118 -5.66 -9.85 6.90
CA ILE A 118 -6.73 -10.61 6.26
C ILE A 118 -6.92 -11.95 6.97
N VAL A 119 -5.83 -12.70 7.22
CA VAL A 119 -5.89 -13.96 7.98
C VAL A 119 -6.44 -13.72 9.40
N ALA A 120 -6.01 -12.64 10.07
CA ALA A 120 -6.56 -12.24 11.36
C ALA A 120 -8.05 -11.91 11.29
N GLN A 121 -8.55 -11.33 10.19
CA GLN A 121 -9.98 -11.06 9.98
C GLN A 121 -10.80 -12.32 9.81
N VAL A 122 -10.28 -13.26 9.03
CA VAL A 122 -10.86 -14.59 8.85
C VAL A 122 -10.96 -15.29 10.21
N PHE A 123 -9.89 -15.30 11.00
CA PHE A 123 -9.92 -15.95 12.31
C PHE A 123 -10.73 -15.20 13.36
N CYS A 124 -10.84 -13.87 13.30
CA CYS A 124 -11.81 -13.15 14.13
C CYS A 124 -13.24 -13.54 13.75
N ALA A 125 -13.56 -13.72 12.45
CA ALA A 125 -14.87 -14.23 12.04
C ALA A 125 -15.11 -15.67 12.53
N HIS A 126 -14.13 -16.55 12.32
CA HIS A 126 -14.22 -17.95 12.68
C HIS A 126 -14.26 -18.16 14.20
N ARG A 127 -13.25 -17.70 14.94
CA ARG A 127 -13.11 -17.96 16.39
C ARG A 127 -14.05 -17.12 17.26
N LEU A 128 -14.28 -15.85 16.96
CA LEU A 128 -15.13 -14.98 17.79
C LEU A 128 -16.61 -15.02 17.40
N ARG A 129 -16.89 -15.17 16.09
CA ARG A 129 -18.25 -15.09 15.56
C ARG A 129 -18.79 -16.42 15.07
N ARG A 130 -18.01 -17.50 15.18
CA ARG A 130 -18.39 -18.88 14.84
C ARG A 130 -18.82 -19.09 13.39
N ALA A 131 -18.28 -18.28 12.47
CA ALA A 131 -18.43 -18.54 11.04
C ALA A 131 -17.57 -19.76 10.63
N SER A 132 -17.97 -20.48 9.58
CA SER A 132 -17.05 -21.42 8.91
C SER A 132 -15.84 -20.67 8.32
N LEU A 133 -14.74 -21.37 8.06
CA LEU A 133 -13.55 -20.75 7.47
C LEU A 133 -13.84 -20.23 6.05
N GLU A 134 -14.70 -20.93 5.32
CA GLU A 134 -15.19 -20.56 3.99
C GLU A 134 -15.99 -19.26 4.05
N GLU A 135 -17.03 -19.16 4.90
CA GLU A 135 -17.82 -17.93 5.07
C GLU A 135 -16.97 -16.75 5.54
N ALA A 136 -16.00 -17.03 6.44
CA ALA A 136 -15.08 -16.03 6.95
C ALA A 136 -14.13 -15.49 5.86
N PHE A 137 -13.76 -16.32 4.89
CA PHE A 137 -12.83 -15.98 3.80
C PHE A 137 -13.53 -15.45 2.54
N GLU A 138 -14.82 -15.70 2.37
CA GLU A 138 -15.61 -15.32 1.19
C GLU A 138 -15.37 -13.87 0.71
N PRO A 139 -15.28 -12.85 1.60
CA PRO A 139 -14.99 -11.47 1.16
C PRO A 139 -13.63 -11.29 0.45
N TYR A 140 -12.69 -12.23 0.61
CA TYR A 140 -11.38 -12.21 -0.03
C TYR A 140 -11.28 -13.20 -1.19
N ALA A 141 -12.15 -14.22 -1.23
CA ALA A 141 -12.21 -15.20 -2.32
C ALA A 141 -12.56 -14.55 -3.68
N GLN A 142 -13.31 -13.45 -3.65
CA GLN A 142 -13.67 -12.66 -4.84
C GLN A 142 -12.54 -11.81 -5.43
N LEU A 143 -11.40 -11.70 -4.73
CA LEU A 143 -10.26 -10.93 -5.24
C LEU A 143 -9.59 -11.69 -6.38
N ILE A 144 -9.12 -10.95 -7.38
CA ILE A 144 -8.27 -11.54 -8.43
C ILE A 144 -7.00 -12.04 -7.74
N CYS A 145 -6.74 -13.33 -7.85
CA CYS A 145 -5.60 -13.97 -7.22
C CYS A 145 -4.65 -14.57 -8.27
N SER A 146 -3.37 -14.51 -7.94
CA SER A 146 -2.32 -15.25 -8.61
C SER A 146 -1.27 -15.57 -7.55
N PRO A 147 -0.60 -16.73 -7.57
CA PRO A 147 0.49 -16.97 -6.64
C PRO A 147 1.62 -15.96 -6.89
N ILE A 148 2.39 -15.63 -5.85
CA ILE A 148 3.50 -14.68 -5.96
C ILE A 148 4.58 -15.16 -6.95
N THR A 149 4.64 -16.47 -7.24
CA THR A 149 5.53 -17.08 -8.21
C THR A 149 5.31 -16.58 -9.64
N SER A 150 4.13 -16.03 -9.96
CA SER A 150 3.83 -15.45 -11.27
C SER A 150 4.42 -14.06 -11.51
N PHE A 151 4.88 -13.35 -10.47
CA PHE A 151 5.27 -11.93 -10.58
C PHE A 151 6.77 -11.76 -10.84
N PHE A 152 7.16 -11.26 -12.00
CA PHE A 152 8.56 -10.97 -12.31
C PHE A 152 8.69 -9.48 -12.58
N PHE A 153 9.07 -8.71 -11.56
CA PHE A 153 9.25 -7.25 -11.64
C PHE A 153 10.58 -6.92 -12.34
N THR A 154 10.72 -7.32 -13.60
CA THR A 154 11.96 -7.19 -14.38
C THR A 154 12.36 -5.74 -14.59
N TYR A 155 11.41 -4.81 -14.65
CA TYR A 155 11.71 -3.38 -14.83
C TYR A 155 12.57 -2.78 -13.70
N LEU A 156 12.57 -3.38 -12.50
CA LEU A 156 13.43 -2.97 -11.39
C LEU A 156 14.88 -3.44 -11.54
N LEU A 157 15.10 -4.44 -12.39
CA LEU A 157 16.38 -5.15 -12.51
C LEU A 157 17.12 -4.86 -13.81
N THR A 158 16.39 -4.48 -14.86
CA THR A 158 16.97 -4.24 -16.18
C THR A 158 17.40 -2.78 -16.39
N GLY A 159 16.96 -1.84 -15.54
CA GLY A 159 17.27 -0.41 -15.67
C GLY A 159 16.70 0.21 -16.95
N GLY A 160 16.91 1.52 -17.13
CA GLY A 160 16.69 2.18 -18.44
C GLY A 160 15.23 2.31 -18.89
N MET A 161 14.26 2.33 -17.96
CA MET A 161 12.84 2.55 -18.29
C MET A 161 12.65 3.89 -19.04
N PRO A 162 12.12 3.87 -20.27
CA PRO A 162 11.83 5.10 -21.00
C PRO A 162 10.84 6.00 -20.24
N THR A 163 11.12 7.30 -20.22
CA THR A 163 10.22 8.35 -19.75
C THR A 163 9.60 9.08 -20.94
N GLY A 164 8.70 10.02 -20.67
CA GLY A 164 8.17 10.91 -21.71
C GLY A 164 9.25 11.75 -22.43
N SER A 165 10.47 11.83 -21.89
CA SER A 165 11.61 12.53 -22.49
C SER A 165 12.63 11.60 -23.16
N SER A 166 12.39 10.28 -23.21
CA SER A 166 13.32 9.33 -23.80
C SER A 166 13.32 9.38 -25.33
N SER A 167 14.46 9.05 -25.95
CA SER A 167 14.58 9.00 -27.40
C SER A 167 13.74 7.86 -28.01
N SER A 168 13.43 7.99 -29.30
CA SER A 168 12.77 6.93 -30.08
C SER A 168 13.57 5.63 -30.06
N ALA A 169 14.90 5.72 -30.17
CA ALA A 169 15.80 4.57 -30.13
C ALA A 169 15.74 3.83 -28.78
N ALA A 170 15.81 4.56 -27.65
CA ALA A 170 15.71 3.96 -26.33
C ALA A 170 14.35 3.29 -26.09
N THR A 171 13.28 3.91 -26.60
CA THR A 171 11.93 3.34 -26.51
C THR A 171 11.80 2.06 -27.35
N ALA A 172 12.40 2.02 -28.55
CA ALA A 172 12.39 0.86 -29.43
C ALA A 172 13.22 -0.31 -28.86
N GLU A 173 14.39 -0.02 -28.30
CA GLU A 173 15.22 -1.02 -27.61
C GLU A 173 14.46 -1.63 -26.43
N HIS A 174 13.81 -0.80 -25.61
CA HIS A 174 12.98 -1.26 -24.50
C HIS A 174 11.78 -2.10 -24.99
N ALA A 175 11.15 -1.71 -26.10
CA ALA A 175 10.06 -2.49 -26.69
C ALA A 175 10.52 -3.89 -27.15
N ALA A 176 11.73 -4.02 -27.70
CA ALA A 176 12.31 -5.31 -28.05
C ALA A 176 12.61 -6.15 -26.79
N ALA A 177 13.11 -5.53 -25.72
CA ALA A 177 13.35 -6.20 -24.45
C ALA A 177 12.06 -6.73 -23.79
N PHE A 178 10.95 -5.97 -23.86
CA PHE A 178 9.65 -6.36 -23.31
C PHE A 178 9.15 -7.72 -23.81
N VAL A 179 9.35 -8.05 -25.09
CA VAL A 179 8.94 -9.35 -25.65
C VAL A 179 9.62 -10.51 -24.92
N THR A 180 10.91 -10.34 -24.59
CA THR A 180 11.68 -11.32 -23.81
C THR A 180 11.18 -11.39 -22.38
N CYS A 181 10.91 -10.24 -21.73
CA CYS A 181 10.34 -10.17 -20.38
C CYS A 181 9.02 -10.94 -20.28
N LYS A 182 8.18 -10.84 -21.30
CA LYS A 182 6.87 -11.48 -21.36
C LYS A 182 6.94 -13.00 -21.47
N HIS A 183 7.75 -13.52 -22.37
CA HIS A 183 7.76 -14.96 -22.69
C HIS A 183 8.74 -15.78 -21.86
N GLY A 184 9.78 -15.14 -21.32
CA GLY A 184 10.82 -15.82 -20.57
C GLY A 184 11.58 -14.84 -19.69
N PRO A 185 10.99 -14.30 -18.61
CA PRO A 185 11.68 -13.32 -17.77
C PRO A 185 13.01 -13.86 -17.22
N LEU A 186 13.09 -15.16 -16.95
CA LEU A 186 14.31 -15.83 -16.49
C LEU A 186 15.37 -16.09 -17.59
N SER A 187 15.08 -15.82 -18.86
CA SER A 187 16.10 -15.84 -19.92
C SER A 187 16.98 -14.59 -19.87
N ILE A 188 16.52 -13.52 -19.23
CA ILE A 188 17.27 -12.26 -19.06
C ILE A 188 18.32 -12.48 -17.97
N PRO A 189 19.64 -12.35 -18.24
CA PRO A 189 20.68 -12.67 -17.29
C PRO A 189 20.58 -11.92 -15.94
N ALA A 190 20.26 -10.63 -15.96
CA ALA A 190 20.09 -9.82 -14.75
C ALA A 190 18.90 -10.27 -13.90
N VAL A 191 17.77 -10.59 -14.54
CA VAL A 191 16.57 -11.13 -13.88
C VAL A 191 16.87 -12.52 -13.33
N ARG A 192 17.50 -13.39 -14.13
CA ARG A 192 17.94 -14.71 -13.69
C ARG A 192 18.88 -14.62 -12.50
N ALA A 193 19.86 -13.72 -12.49
CA ALA A 193 20.76 -13.55 -11.36
C ALA A 193 20.00 -13.16 -10.07
N ALA A 194 19.00 -12.29 -10.17
CA ALA A 194 18.18 -11.85 -9.04
C ALA A 194 17.14 -12.88 -8.55
N TYR A 195 16.63 -13.72 -9.46
CA TYR A 195 15.55 -14.68 -9.17
C TYR A 195 16.00 -16.14 -9.05
N VAL A 196 17.18 -16.52 -9.57
CA VAL A 196 17.68 -17.91 -9.63
C VAL A 196 18.92 -18.15 -8.75
N GLN A 197 19.66 -17.11 -8.30
CA GLN A 197 20.98 -17.32 -7.68
C GLN A 197 21.18 -16.97 -6.20
N ARG A 198 20.16 -16.75 -5.36
CA ARG A 198 20.37 -16.65 -3.89
C ARG A 198 19.25 -17.29 -3.07
N THR A 199 19.59 -18.34 -2.33
CA THR A 199 19.10 -18.86 -1.02
C THR A 199 17.62 -18.81 -0.62
N ARG A 200 16.71 -18.31 -1.44
CA ARG A 200 15.29 -18.19 -1.10
C ARG A 200 14.46 -18.07 -2.37
N ASP A 201 14.13 -19.20 -2.99
CA ASP A 201 13.08 -19.21 -4.00
C ASP A 201 11.73 -18.81 -3.36
N LYS A 202 10.76 -18.43 -4.19
CA LYS A 202 9.46 -17.92 -3.70
C LYS A 202 8.62 -18.97 -2.96
N ASP A 203 8.84 -20.26 -3.22
CA ASP A 203 8.13 -21.32 -2.50
C ASP A 203 8.68 -21.45 -1.09
N THR A 204 10.01 -21.50 -0.94
CA THR A 204 10.68 -21.45 0.36
C THR A 204 10.34 -20.15 1.13
N PHE A 205 10.25 -19.02 0.42
CA PHE A 205 9.78 -17.74 0.97
C PHE A 205 8.39 -17.86 1.58
N CYS A 206 7.44 -18.46 0.85
CA CYS A 206 6.06 -18.67 1.29
C CYS A 206 5.98 -19.66 2.47
N LEU A 207 6.69 -20.78 2.40
CA LEU A 207 6.68 -21.80 3.46
C LEU A 207 7.22 -21.23 4.79
N THR A 208 8.35 -20.52 4.73
CA THR A 208 8.95 -19.92 5.94
C THR A 208 8.01 -18.90 6.60
N THR A 209 7.34 -18.07 5.79
CA THR A 209 6.44 -17.04 6.30
C THR A 209 5.10 -17.61 6.75
N LEU A 210 4.65 -18.72 6.16
CA LEU A 210 3.51 -19.48 6.60
C LEU A 210 3.72 -20.07 7.99
N ASP A 211 4.89 -20.66 8.27
CA ASP A 211 5.21 -21.20 9.59
C ASP A 211 5.16 -20.11 10.68
N LEU A 212 5.62 -18.90 10.36
CA LEU A 212 5.50 -17.76 11.26
C LEU A 212 4.03 -17.39 11.52
N LEU A 213 3.17 -17.41 10.51
CA LEU A 213 1.73 -17.18 10.65
C LEU A 213 1.04 -18.26 11.51
N HIS A 214 1.31 -19.53 11.22
CA HIS A 214 0.78 -20.68 11.98
C HIS A 214 1.07 -20.53 13.46
N ASN A 215 2.31 -20.18 13.79
CA ASN A 215 2.76 -20.00 15.17
C ASN A 215 2.25 -18.71 15.82
N ALA A 216 2.15 -17.61 15.06
CA ALA A 216 1.64 -16.34 15.57
C ALA A 216 0.16 -16.45 15.97
N PHE A 217 -0.64 -17.18 15.21
CA PHE A 217 -2.08 -17.35 15.48
C PHE A 217 -2.44 -18.63 16.26
N ASP A 218 -1.46 -19.48 16.57
CA ASP A 218 -1.67 -20.77 17.25
C ASP A 218 -2.76 -21.56 16.51
N MET A 219 -2.52 -21.79 15.21
CA MET A 219 -3.51 -22.42 14.32
C MET A 219 -3.67 -23.90 14.65
N ASN A 220 -4.93 -24.34 14.76
CA ASN A 220 -5.30 -25.75 14.91
C ASN A 220 -5.18 -26.50 13.55
N PRO A 221 -5.35 -27.83 13.50
CA PRO A 221 -5.21 -28.60 12.26
C PRO A 221 -6.15 -28.17 11.12
N GLU A 222 -7.39 -27.79 11.42
CA GLU A 222 -8.38 -27.30 10.44
C GLU A 222 -7.95 -25.95 9.86
N GLU A 223 -7.50 -25.04 10.71
CA GLU A 223 -7.02 -23.72 10.28
C GLU A 223 -5.73 -23.80 9.46
N ARG A 224 -4.84 -24.76 9.78
CA ARG A 224 -3.62 -25.02 9.01
C ARG A 224 -3.91 -25.66 7.67
N SER A 225 -4.90 -26.55 7.58
CA SER A 225 -5.32 -27.12 6.30
C SER A 225 -5.97 -26.07 5.41
N PHE A 226 -6.66 -25.09 6.00
CA PHE A 226 -7.25 -23.96 5.28
C PHE A 226 -6.21 -22.90 4.86
N VAL A 227 -5.36 -22.45 5.79
CA VAL A 227 -4.26 -21.51 5.53
C VAL A 227 -2.99 -22.31 5.23
N HIS A 228 -2.94 -22.89 4.03
CA HIS A 228 -1.79 -23.64 3.52
C HIS A 228 -0.94 -22.81 2.54
N ALA A 229 0.22 -23.33 2.13
CA ALA A 229 1.21 -22.60 1.34
C ALA A 229 0.66 -21.95 0.07
N ARG A 230 -0.15 -22.70 -0.69
CA ARG A 230 -0.79 -22.20 -1.92
C ARG A 230 -1.75 -21.05 -1.62
N ARG A 231 -2.64 -21.18 -0.63
CA ARG A 231 -3.56 -20.08 -0.26
C ARG A 231 -2.82 -18.85 0.24
N TRP A 232 -1.74 -19.03 1.01
CA TRP A 232 -0.91 -17.91 1.45
C TRP A 232 -0.24 -17.18 0.28
N SER A 233 0.34 -17.93 -0.67
CA SER A 233 0.91 -17.37 -1.91
C SER A 233 -0.13 -16.65 -2.76
N GLU A 234 -1.30 -17.25 -2.97
CA GLU A 234 -2.41 -16.64 -3.71
C GLU A 234 -2.96 -15.40 -3.01
N LEU A 235 -3.02 -15.38 -1.67
CA LEU A 235 -3.43 -14.22 -0.89
C LEU A 235 -2.43 -13.08 -1.00
N MET A 236 -1.13 -13.37 -0.92
CA MET A 236 -0.09 -12.35 -1.12
C MET A 236 -0.18 -11.75 -2.52
N GLY A 237 -0.36 -12.56 -3.56
CA GLY A 237 -0.56 -12.02 -4.92
C GLY A 237 -1.89 -11.31 -5.11
N ALA A 238 -2.97 -11.75 -4.44
CA ALA A 238 -4.22 -11.00 -4.42
C ALA A 238 -4.05 -9.61 -3.80
N VAL A 239 -3.26 -9.49 -2.72
CA VAL A 239 -2.93 -8.18 -2.15
C VAL A 239 -2.13 -7.33 -3.15
N LEU A 240 -1.17 -7.90 -3.90
CA LEU A 240 -0.42 -7.15 -4.92
C LEU A 240 -1.32 -6.62 -6.05
N LEU A 241 -2.28 -7.43 -6.50
CA LEU A 241 -3.16 -7.09 -7.63
C LEU A 241 -4.25 -6.09 -7.24
N ASN A 242 -4.71 -6.15 -6.00
CA ASN A 242 -5.92 -5.43 -5.55
C ASN A 242 -5.62 -4.33 -4.53
N GLY A 243 -4.40 -4.29 -3.99
CA GLY A 243 -3.97 -3.33 -2.98
C GLY A 243 -3.94 -1.91 -3.57
N GLN A 244 -4.62 -1.00 -2.91
CA GLN A 244 -4.62 0.42 -3.24
C GLN A 244 -3.86 1.19 -2.17
N GLU A 245 -2.95 2.08 -2.59
CA GLU A 245 -2.20 2.94 -1.67
C GLU A 245 -3.16 3.82 -0.88
N ARG A 246 -2.91 3.96 0.41
CA ARG A 246 -3.64 4.83 1.31
C ARG A 246 -2.66 5.82 1.92
N SER A 247 -2.88 7.10 1.65
CA SER A 247 -2.18 8.18 2.34
C SER A 247 -3.19 9.12 3.00
N PRO A 248 -3.59 8.81 4.24
CA PRO A 248 -4.29 9.74 5.12
C PRO A 248 -3.67 11.15 5.15
N PRO A 249 -4.47 12.23 5.04
CA PRO A 249 -4.03 13.57 5.32
C PRO A 249 -3.24 13.67 6.62
N SER A 250 -2.13 14.39 6.54
CA SER A 250 -1.24 14.51 7.67
C SER A 250 -1.72 15.54 8.70
N PRO A 251 -1.37 15.40 10.00
CA PRO A 251 -1.56 16.44 10.99
C PRO A 251 -1.10 17.83 10.53
N TYR A 252 0.04 17.94 9.83
CA TYR A 252 0.49 19.22 9.27
C TYR A 252 -0.45 19.76 8.20
N GLU A 253 -0.91 18.92 7.27
CA GLU A 253 -1.86 19.28 6.23
C GLU A 253 -3.19 19.78 6.81
N VAL A 254 -3.77 19.05 7.77
CA VAL A 254 -5.00 19.45 8.46
C VAL A 254 -4.82 20.79 9.18
N HIS A 255 -3.67 20.99 9.83
CA HIS A 255 -3.34 22.27 10.48
C HIS A 255 -3.24 23.40 9.47
N ARG A 256 -2.54 23.18 8.35
CA ARG A 256 -2.38 24.14 7.27
C ARG A 256 -3.72 24.56 6.68
N GLU A 257 -4.59 23.60 6.34
CA GLU A 257 -5.93 23.87 5.81
C GLU A 257 -6.78 24.68 6.78
N HIS A 258 -6.76 24.32 8.07
CA HIS A 258 -7.48 25.06 9.11
C HIS A 258 -6.95 26.49 9.24
N VAL A 259 -5.63 26.67 9.35
CA VAL A 259 -5.00 28.00 9.45
C VAL A 259 -5.21 28.84 8.19
N ASP A 260 -5.21 28.23 7.00
CA ASP A 260 -5.45 28.94 5.74
C ASP A 260 -6.85 29.60 5.67
N SER A 261 -7.79 29.15 6.52
CA SER A 261 -9.12 29.76 6.66
C SER A 261 -9.15 30.96 7.63
N LEU A 262 -8.10 31.19 8.41
CA LEU A 262 -7.99 32.27 9.38
C LEU A 262 -7.44 33.57 8.75
N THR A 263 -7.73 34.70 9.40
CA THR A 263 -7.14 36.00 9.04
C THR A 263 -5.61 35.91 9.08
N ASP A 264 -4.95 36.33 8.00
CA ASP A 264 -3.49 36.25 7.79
C ASP A 264 -2.86 34.84 7.78
N GLY A 265 -3.65 33.79 7.98
CA GLY A 265 -3.15 32.43 8.12
C GLY A 265 -2.38 31.93 6.89
N ARG A 266 -2.93 32.14 5.68
CA ARG A 266 -2.22 31.81 4.42
C ARG A 266 -0.86 32.50 4.29
N ARG A 267 -0.76 33.77 4.71
CA ARG A 267 0.51 34.52 4.66
C ARG A 267 1.51 33.94 5.65
N ALA A 268 1.06 33.65 6.87
CA ALA A 268 1.90 33.07 7.92
C ALA A 268 2.41 31.66 7.55
N MET A 269 1.53 30.80 7.02
CA MET A 269 1.91 29.45 6.58
C MET A 269 2.93 29.49 5.45
N ARG A 270 2.76 30.36 4.44
CA ARG A 270 3.74 30.53 3.36
C ARG A 270 5.10 31.03 3.85
N ALA A 271 5.10 31.99 4.77
CA ALA A 271 6.34 32.51 5.36
C ALA A 271 7.08 31.40 6.14
N PHE A 272 6.34 30.62 6.91
CA PHE A 272 6.86 29.45 7.61
C PHE A 272 7.43 28.40 6.64
N GLU A 273 6.68 28.00 5.61
CA GLU A 273 7.14 27.03 4.60
C GLU A 273 8.44 27.51 3.91
N ALA A 274 8.53 28.80 3.57
CA ALA A 274 9.74 29.38 3.00
C ALA A 274 10.95 29.28 3.95
N GLU A 275 10.77 29.54 5.25
CA GLU A 275 11.80 29.33 6.25
C GLU A 275 12.22 27.86 6.33
N VAL A 276 11.28 26.93 6.30
CA VAL A 276 11.57 25.48 6.30
C VAL A 276 12.44 25.10 5.09
N PHE A 277 12.12 25.60 3.90
CA PHE A 277 12.87 25.25 2.69
C PHE A 277 14.29 25.85 2.65
N GLN A 278 14.46 27.03 3.24
CA GLN A 278 15.76 27.68 3.39
C GLN A 278 16.62 26.98 4.44
N THR A 279 16.02 26.55 5.54
CA THR A 279 16.77 26.05 6.70
C THR A 279 16.90 24.54 6.73
N SER A 280 16.13 23.75 6.00
CA SER A 280 16.15 22.29 6.08
C SER A 280 16.46 21.58 4.75
N SER A 281 16.58 20.25 4.80
CA SER A 281 16.70 19.38 3.62
C SER A 281 15.38 19.23 2.86
N VAL A 282 14.25 19.64 3.45
CA VAL A 282 12.96 19.64 2.78
C VAL A 282 12.95 20.76 1.74
N LYS A 283 12.53 20.44 0.51
CA LYS A 283 12.54 21.39 -0.62
C LYS A 283 11.15 21.64 -1.21
N ASP A 284 10.16 20.86 -0.83
CA ASP A 284 8.80 21.00 -1.33
C ASP A 284 7.78 20.74 -0.21
N VAL A 285 6.61 21.38 -0.31
CA VAL A 285 5.52 21.24 0.67
C VAL A 285 5.06 19.78 0.74
N SER A 286 5.08 19.03 -0.37
CA SER A 286 4.68 17.61 -0.41
C SER A 286 5.46 16.72 0.57
N ASN A 287 6.72 17.06 0.88
CA ASN A 287 7.51 16.36 1.90
C ASN A 287 6.95 16.56 3.32
N LEU A 288 6.24 17.67 3.57
CA LEU A 288 5.54 17.94 4.82
C LEU A 288 4.10 17.40 4.82
N LEU A 289 3.47 17.25 3.65
CA LEU A 289 2.11 16.67 3.55
C LEU A 289 2.13 15.14 3.69
N CYS A 290 3.21 14.48 3.29
CA CYS A 290 3.34 13.04 3.45
C CYS A 290 3.62 12.68 4.92
N ASN A 291 2.81 11.81 5.52
CA ASN A 291 3.05 11.32 6.88
C ASN A 291 2.97 9.81 6.98
N SER A 292 1.80 9.23 6.72
CA SER A 292 1.57 7.79 6.80
C SER A 292 1.12 7.23 5.47
N ARG A 293 1.73 6.12 5.05
CA ARG A 293 1.36 5.34 3.87
C ARG A 293 1.07 3.90 4.28
N GLY A 294 -0.01 3.36 3.73
CA GLY A 294 -0.30 1.94 3.83
C GLY A 294 -1.09 1.47 2.61
N GLN A 295 -1.66 0.27 2.72
CA GLN A 295 -2.49 -0.30 1.67
C GLN A 295 -3.86 -0.67 2.22
N GLY A 296 -4.86 -0.60 1.35
CA GLY A 296 -6.22 -1.07 1.62
C GLY A 296 -6.78 -1.84 0.44
N ILE A 297 -7.78 -2.66 0.70
CA ILE A 297 -8.57 -3.35 -0.34
C ILE A 297 -9.96 -2.74 -0.31
N TYR A 298 -10.40 -2.24 -1.45
CA TYR A 298 -11.71 -1.61 -1.63
C TYR A 298 -12.56 -2.49 -2.52
N ARG A 299 -13.48 -3.26 -1.93
CA ARG A 299 -14.26 -4.29 -2.64
C ARG A 299 -14.84 -3.81 -3.98
N VAL A 300 -15.50 -2.66 -3.99
CA VAL A 300 -16.07 -2.05 -5.21
C VAL A 300 -14.98 -1.49 -6.11
N GLY A 301 -13.94 -0.87 -5.52
CA GLY A 301 -12.80 -0.34 -6.27
C GLY A 301 -12.05 -1.41 -7.07
N CYS A 302 -11.96 -2.63 -6.55
CA CYS A 302 -11.32 -3.77 -7.21
C CYS A 302 -12.09 -4.30 -8.44
N LEU A 303 -13.33 -3.85 -8.68
CA LEU A 303 -14.12 -4.27 -9.85
C LEU A 303 -13.81 -3.47 -11.12
N PHE A 304 -13.21 -2.28 -11.00
CA PHE A 304 -12.93 -1.43 -12.15
C PHE A 304 -11.71 -1.94 -12.91
N ASN A 305 -11.91 -2.32 -14.18
CA ASN A 305 -10.81 -2.71 -15.07
C ASN A 305 -9.96 -1.50 -15.49
N HIS A 306 -8.81 -1.80 -16.08
CA HIS A 306 -7.89 -0.78 -16.57
C HIS A 306 -8.23 -0.29 -17.98
N SER A 307 -8.11 1.02 -18.20
CA SER A 307 -7.89 1.61 -19.52
C SER A 307 -6.80 2.69 -19.47
N CYS A 308 -5.97 2.79 -20.51
CA CYS A 308 -5.03 3.93 -20.68
C CYS A 308 -5.76 5.24 -21.04
N GLU A 309 -7.04 5.14 -21.36
CA GLU A 309 -8.00 6.22 -21.62
C GLU A 309 -9.29 5.90 -20.85
N PRO A 310 -9.29 6.12 -19.53
CA PRO A 310 -10.40 5.72 -18.67
C PRO A 310 -11.60 6.67 -18.80
N ASN A 311 -12.78 6.20 -18.42
CA ASN A 311 -13.96 7.06 -18.23
C ASN A 311 -14.17 7.47 -16.77
N LEU A 312 -13.47 6.84 -15.82
CA LEU A 312 -13.49 7.18 -14.41
C LEU A 312 -12.10 7.56 -13.87
N ASN A 313 -12.09 8.32 -12.79
CA ASN A 313 -10.90 8.61 -12.02
C ASN A 313 -11.10 8.25 -10.55
N ALA A 314 -10.24 7.35 -10.06
CA ALA A 314 -10.14 7.06 -8.64
C ALA A 314 -9.42 8.22 -7.93
N GLN A 315 -10.06 8.78 -6.92
CA GLN A 315 -9.57 9.84 -6.06
C GLN A 315 -9.54 9.34 -4.63
N TYR A 316 -8.42 9.60 -3.95
CA TYR A 316 -8.34 9.39 -2.52
C TYR A 316 -8.92 10.60 -1.80
N SER A 317 -9.81 10.34 -0.85
CA SER A 317 -10.50 11.38 -0.08
C SER A 317 -9.52 12.30 0.66
N ALA A 318 -9.64 13.61 0.41
CA ALA A 318 -8.90 14.65 1.13
C ALA A 318 -9.30 14.76 2.61
N VAL A 319 -10.43 14.16 3.02
CA VAL A 319 -10.94 14.21 4.42
C VAL A 319 -10.64 12.96 5.24
N ASN A 320 -9.84 12.03 4.70
CA ASN A 320 -9.26 10.92 5.47
C ASN A 320 -10.28 9.97 6.13
N ASP A 321 -11.41 9.73 5.47
CA ASP A 321 -12.55 8.98 6.01
C ASP A 321 -12.54 7.48 5.62
N GLU A 322 -11.41 6.99 5.12
CA GLU A 322 -11.27 5.62 4.58
C GLU A 322 -12.07 5.38 3.28
N THR A 323 -12.52 6.45 2.61
CA THR A 323 -13.32 6.34 1.38
C THR A 323 -12.46 6.45 0.13
N LEU A 324 -12.68 5.53 -0.80
CA LEU A 324 -12.25 5.64 -2.20
C LEU A 324 -13.37 6.34 -2.98
N THR A 325 -13.09 7.53 -3.49
CA THR A 325 -14.03 8.29 -4.32
C THR A 325 -13.74 7.97 -5.78
N VAL A 326 -14.76 7.63 -6.57
CA VAL A 326 -14.59 7.40 -8.00
C VAL A 326 -15.51 8.36 -8.74
N VAL A 327 -14.93 9.20 -9.59
CA VAL A 327 -15.66 10.23 -10.34
C VAL A 327 -15.62 9.94 -11.83
N ALA A 328 -16.71 10.24 -12.53
CA ALA A 328 -16.73 10.21 -13.98
C ALA A 328 -15.90 11.37 -14.55
N LEU A 329 -15.09 11.08 -15.56
CA LEU A 329 -14.30 12.06 -16.30
C LEU A 329 -15.06 12.68 -17.48
N ARG A 330 -16.13 12.01 -17.90
CA ARG A 330 -17.03 12.39 -18.98
C ARG A 330 -18.36 11.66 -18.79
N ASP A 331 -19.35 12.01 -19.61
CA ASP A 331 -20.58 11.25 -19.68
C ASP A 331 -20.30 9.78 -20.04
N VAL A 332 -20.97 8.86 -19.33
CA VAL A 332 -20.86 7.41 -19.49
C VAL A 332 -22.21 6.86 -19.92
N LYS A 333 -22.24 6.13 -21.03
CA LYS A 333 -23.48 5.57 -21.57
C LYS A 333 -23.88 4.28 -20.83
N ALA A 334 -25.18 3.99 -20.80
CA ALA A 334 -25.66 2.71 -20.29
C ALA A 334 -25.04 1.54 -21.09
N GLY A 335 -24.52 0.53 -20.38
CA GLY A 335 -23.81 -0.61 -20.96
C GLY A 335 -22.34 -0.36 -21.30
N GLU A 336 -21.83 0.86 -21.12
CA GLU A 336 -20.39 1.15 -21.26
C GLU A 336 -19.63 0.61 -20.04
N GLU A 337 -18.49 -0.06 -20.30
CA GLU A 337 -17.63 -0.56 -19.23
C GLU A 337 -16.99 0.58 -18.44
N LEU A 338 -17.03 0.49 -17.10
CA LEU A 338 -16.40 1.44 -16.20
C LEU A 338 -14.93 1.08 -15.98
N THR A 339 -14.03 2.00 -16.32
CA THR A 339 -12.57 1.76 -16.27
C THR A 339 -11.83 2.89 -15.56
N ILE A 340 -10.75 2.53 -14.86
CA ILE A 340 -9.81 3.46 -14.20
C ILE A 340 -8.39 3.27 -14.74
N ARG A 341 -7.48 4.19 -14.38
CA ARG A 341 -6.04 4.02 -14.65
C ARG A 341 -5.36 3.31 -13.50
N TYR A 342 -4.60 2.26 -13.81
CA TYR A 342 -3.77 1.54 -12.84
C TYR A 342 -2.34 2.08 -12.80
N ILE A 343 -1.87 2.61 -13.93
CA ILE A 343 -0.51 3.10 -14.14
C ILE A 343 -0.55 4.53 -14.70
N ASP A 344 0.60 5.20 -14.70
CA ASP A 344 0.74 6.47 -15.41
C ASP A 344 0.65 6.25 -16.92
N ALA A 345 -0.40 6.82 -17.50
CA ALA A 345 -0.68 6.72 -18.92
C ALA A 345 0.17 7.68 -19.79
N SER A 346 1.04 8.50 -19.17
CA SER A 346 2.00 9.36 -19.86
C SER A 346 3.16 8.57 -20.48
N PHE A 347 3.47 7.39 -19.94
CA PHE A 347 4.56 6.56 -20.43
C PHE A 347 4.36 6.04 -21.86
N PRO A 348 5.44 5.73 -22.61
CA PRO A 348 5.36 5.07 -23.91
C PRO A 348 4.63 3.71 -23.85
N LEU A 349 4.06 3.28 -24.98
CA LEU A 349 3.25 2.04 -25.06
C LEU A 349 3.97 0.81 -24.48
N ALA A 350 5.24 0.60 -24.84
CA ALA A 350 6.02 -0.55 -24.38
C ALA A 350 6.17 -0.57 -22.85
N VAL A 351 6.47 0.59 -22.26
CA VAL A 351 6.58 0.76 -20.80
C VAL A 351 5.24 0.47 -20.12
N ARG A 352 4.13 0.99 -20.66
CA ARG A 352 2.80 0.73 -20.13
C ARG A 352 2.45 -0.76 -20.16
N GLN A 353 2.76 -1.44 -21.26
CA GLN A 353 2.50 -2.88 -21.39
C GLN A 353 3.38 -3.72 -20.46
N GLN A 354 4.65 -3.36 -20.28
CA GLN A 354 5.52 -4.03 -19.32
C GLN A 354 5.03 -3.86 -17.89
N GLN A 355 4.69 -2.64 -17.47
CA GLN A 355 4.15 -2.40 -16.13
C GLN A 355 2.84 -3.16 -15.89
N LEU A 356 1.91 -3.14 -16.85
CA LEU A 356 0.64 -3.87 -16.71
C LEU A 356 0.82 -5.39 -16.67
N LEU A 357 1.75 -5.92 -17.47
CA LEU A 357 2.05 -7.35 -17.45
C LEU A 357 2.71 -7.76 -16.13
N GLU A 358 3.68 -7.01 -15.63
CA GLU A 358 4.46 -7.43 -14.46
C GLU A 358 3.74 -7.17 -13.13
N HIS A 359 2.93 -6.11 -13.03
CA HIS A 359 2.15 -5.79 -11.82
C HIS A 359 0.77 -6.43 -11.81
N TYR A 360 0.12 -6.56 -12.97
CA TYR A 360 -1.29 -6.94 -13.08
C TYR A 360 -1.52 -8.20 -13.93
N LEU A 361 -0.45 -8.79 -14.49
CA LEU A 361 -0.48 -10.06 -15.22
C LEU A 361 -1.38 -10.04 -16.47
N PHE A 362 -1.56 -8.88 -17.10
CA PHE A 362 -2.32 -8.75 -18.34
C PHE A 362 -1.72 -7.76 -19.34
N GLU A 363 -2.11 -7.90 -20.60
CA GLU A 363 -1.79 -6.96 -21.67
C GLU A 363 -2.99 -6.06 -21.97
N CYS A 364 -2.78 -4.74 -21.92
CA CYS A 364 -3.85 -3.80 -22.21
C CYS A 364 -4.21 -3.77 -23.69
N ARG A 365 -5.52 -3.84 -23.96
CA ARG A 365 -6.11 -3.79 -25.30
C ARG A 365 -7.13 -2.64 -25.46
N CYS A 366 -7.01 -1.59 -24.64
CA CYS A 366 -7.85 -0.41 -24.79
C CYS A 366 -7.64 0.27 -26.16
N THR A 367 -8.60 1.11 -26.56
CA THR A 367 -8.61 1.89 -27.82
C THR A 367 -7.26 2.53 -28.11
N ARG A 368 -6.72 3.29 -27.15
CA ARG A 368 -5.41 3.96 -27.27
C ARG A 368 -4.27 2.98 -27.51
N CYS A 369 -4.20 1.87 -26.78
CA CYS A 369 -3.13 0.87 -26.97
C CYS A 369 -3.26 0.16 -28.31
N VAL A 370 -4.47 -0.13 -28.79
CA VAL A 370 -4.71 -0.76 -30.10
C VAL A 370 -4.31 0.17 -31.24
N ALA A 371 -4.71 1.44 -31.19
CA ALA A 371 -4.33 2.45 -32.19
C ALA A 371 -2.80 2.62 -32.26
N GLN A 372 -2.14 2.77 -31.12
CA GLN A 372 -0.68 2.92 -31.06
C GLN A 372 0.07 1.69 -31.58
N ARG A 373 -0.46 0.47 -31.40
CA ARG A 373 0.13 -0.75 -32.00
C ARG A 373 0.03 -0.79 -33.52
N ARG A 374 -1.01 -0.17 -34.10
CA ARG A 374 -1.22 -0.09 -35.55
C ARG A 374 -0.39 1.01 -36.22
N GLY A 375 0.21 1.90 -35.43
CA GLY A 375 0.92 3.08 -35.96
C GLY A 375 -0.03 4.23 -36.28
N ASP A 376 -1.29 4.17 -35.83
CA ASP A 376 -2.25 5.26 -36.01
C ASP A 376 -1.83 6.43 -35.11
N ALA A 377 -1.78 7.66 -35.65
CA ALA A 377 -1.52 8.85 -34.85
C ALA A 377 -2.64 9.02 -33.80
N CYS A 378 -2.28 9.18 -32.52
CA CYS A 378 -3.22 9.66 -31.52
C CYS A 378 -3.63 11.09 -31.90
N GLY A 379 -4.91 11.29 -32.21
CA GLY A 379 -5.52 12.62 -32.35
C GLY A 379 -5.61 13.34 -31.02
#